data_AF-A0A3S3LMF8-F1
#
_entry.id   AF-A0A3S3LMF8-F1
#
_cell.length_a   1.000
_cell.length_b   1.000
_cell.length_c   1.000
_cell.angle_alpha   90.00
_cell.angle_beta   90.00
_cell.angle_gamma   90.00
#
_symmetry.space_group_name_H-M   'P 1'
#
loop_
_entity.id
_entity.type
_entity.pdbx_description
1 polymer ?
#
loop_
_entity_poly.entity_id
_entity_poly.type
_entity_poly.pdbx_seq_one_letter_code
_entity_poly.pdbx_strand_id
1 'polypeptide(L)'
;MSENQAPMIRVMGFKTSYEMLPVKGDPVNERCDLKGYKLDASGRRILERQAEDWVTYSPSHSPMNTKTTERVRLMLPDPSKMGEDQDGEKLKFMTARWMQIEPAYDAFKKGQDIPVNGMALAAWPGVSPEQAEVLRQAGIRTVEEVRDLQEGQMEKVRLPNMREMRKQAKLFLENTDAAKASEREAQKDAIIEQMAERLAAMEALLEERTQPAKGKSAARDAA
;
A
#
# COMPACT_ATOMS: atom_id res chain seq x y z
N MET A 1 -30.05 0.38 -9.14
CA MET A 1 -29.00 0.90 -10.04
C MET A 1 -28.23 1.91 -9.23
N SER A 2 -27.11 1.47 -8.66
CA SER A 2 -26.44 2.10 -7.50
C SER A 2 -25.83 3.46 -7.84
N GLU A 3 -25.95 4.36 -6.87
CA GLU A 3 -25.55 5.76 -6.89
C GLU A 3 -24.12 5.98 -7.39
N ASN A 4 -23.95 7.18 -7.94
CA ASN A 4 -22.77 7.84 -8.50
C ASN A 4 -21.61 7.95 -7.49
N GLN A 5 -21.14 6.82 -6.95
CA GLN A 5 -20.14 6.77 -5.90
C GLN A 5 -18.75 6.92 -6.53
N ALA A 6 -18.10 8.04 -6.25
CA ALA A 6 -16.73 8.28 -6.69
C ALA A 6 -15.83 7.09 -6.27
N PRO A 7 -14.94 6.60 -7.15
CA PRO A 7 -14.12 5.43 -6.86
C PRO A 7 -13.18 5.75 -5.69
N MET A 8 -13.45 5.21 -4.50
CA MET A 8 -12.51 5.34 -3.38
C MET A 8 -11.33 4.41 -3.59
N ILE A 9 -10.13 4.99 -3.63
CA ILE A 9 -8.88 4.29 -3.93
C ILE A 9 -7.91 4.46 -2.76
N ARG A 10 -7.28 3.35 -2.41
CA ARG A 10 -6.10 3.32 -1.54
C ARG A 10 -4.86 3.19 -2.43
N VAL A 11 -4.05 4.25 -2.47
CA VAL A 11 -2.71 4.20 -3.08
C VAL A 11 -1.84 3.30 -2.22
N MET A 12 -1.11 2.35 -2.83
CA MET A 12 -0.18 1.47 -2.12
C MET A 12 1.27 1.86 -2.33
N GLY A 13 1.57 2.59 -3.40
CA GLY A 13 2.91 3.09 -3.66
C GLY A 13 3.15 3.37 -5.13
N PHE A 14 4.36 3.84 -5.41
CA PHE A 14 4.82 4.21 -6.73
C PHE A 14 6.20 3.64 -7.00
N LYS A 15 6.50 3.37 -8.27
CA LYS A 15 7.81 2.93 -8.73
C LYS A 15 8.17 3.62 -10.05
N THR A 16 9.44 3.93 -10.24
CA THR A 16 9.97 4.39 -11.54
C THR A 16 10.71 3.24 -12.22
N SER A 17 10.31 2.89 -13.44
CA SER A 17 11.09 2.01 -14.32
C SER A 17 11.76 2.82 -15.42
N TYR A 18 12.82 2.28 -16.02
CA TYR A 18 13.44 2.86 -17.21
C TYR A 18 13.17 1.93 -18.38
N GLU A 19 12.31 2.36 -19.30
CA GLU A 19 11.82 1.57 -20.44
C GLU A 19 12.23 2.22 -21.76
N MET A 20 12.42 1.40 -22.80
CA MET A 20 12.62 1.90 -24.16
C MET A 20 11.27 2.30 -24.73
N LEU A 21 10.96 3.60 -24.71
CA LEU A 21 9.68 4.15 -25.12
C LEU A 21 9.81 5.03 -26.36
N PRO A 22 8.78 5.09 -27.22
CA PRO A 22 8.74 6.00 -28.34
C PRO A 22 8.87 7.46 -27.88
N VAL A 23 9.71 8.23 -28.56
CA VAL A 23 9.92 9.64 -28.25
C VAL A 23 8.94 10.50 -29.04
N LYS A 24 8.27 11.44 -28.36
CA LYS A 24 7.46 12.45 -29.05
C LYS A 24 8.37 13.50 -29.69
N GLY A 25 8.08 13.84 -30.93
CA GLY A 25 8.80 14.87 -31.67
C GLY A 25 7.96 16.10 -31.93
N ASP A 26 8.62 17.15 -32.39
CA ASP A 26 7.95 18.33 -32.92
C ASP A 26 7.48 18.02 -34.35
N PRO A 27 6.16 17.91 -34.61
CA PRO A 27 5.65 17.57 -35.93
C PRO A 27 5.97 18.62 -37.01
N VAL A 28 6.37 19.84 -36.62
CA VAL A 28 6.73 20.90 -37.57
C VAL A 28 8.17 20.75 -38.07
N ASN A 29 9.08 20.36 -37.17
CA ASN A 29 10.53 20.35 -37.45
C ASN A 29 11.10 18.95 -37.65
N GLU A 30 10.37 17.90 -37.24
CA GLU A 30 10.86 16.54 -37.21
C GLU A 30 9.88 15.57 -37.90
N ARG A 31 10.42 14.49 -38.48
CA ARG A 31 9.59 13.45 -39.11
C ARG A 31 8.84 12.67 -38.04
N CYS A 32 7.55 12.96 -37.88
CA CYS A 32 6.69 12.33 -36.89
C CYS A 32 5.57 11.49 -37.51
N ASP A 33 5.04 10.52 -36.76
CA ASP A 33 3.81 9.80 -37.13
C ASP A 33 2.55 10.60 -36.78
N LEU A 34 1.36 10.07 -37.15
CA LEU A 34 0.06 10.68 -36.84
C LEU A 34 -0.20 10.87 -35.33
N LYS A 35 0.55 10.18 -34.46
CA LYS A 35 0.44 10.29 -33.00
C LYS A 35 1.54 11.19 -32.40
N GLY A 36 2.36 11.81 -33.25
CA GLY A 36 3.43 12.74 -32.87
C GLY A 36 4.73 12.08 -32.41
N TYR A 37 4.97 10.80 -32.73
CA TYR A 37 6.22 10.12 -32.37
C TYR A 37 7.28 10.24 -33.46
N LYS A 38 8.53 10.48 -33.08
CA LYS A 38 9.68 10.59 -34.00
C LYS A 38 9.88 9.29 -34.77
N LEU A 39 10.16 9.42 -36.06
CA LEU A 39 10.44 8.32 -36.97
C LEU A 39 11.90 8.34 -37.40
N ASP A 40 12.51 7.16 -37.51
CA ASP A 40 13.82 6.98 -38.11
C ASP A 40 13.77 7.08 -39.65
N ALA A 41 14.94 6.98 -40.29
CA ALA A 41 15.04 7.01 -41.75
C ALA A 41 14.20 5.91 -42.44
N SER A 42 14.00 4.78 -41.76
CA SER A 42 13.21 3.62 -42.21
C SER A 42 11.70 3.73 -41.91
N GLY A 43 11.26 4.80 -41.24
CA GLY A 43 9.87 5.02 -40.86
C GLY A 43 9.42 4.27 -39.60
N ARG A 44 10.34 3.73 -38.79
CA ARG A 44 10.04 3.12 -37.49
C ARG A 44 10.16 4.16 -36.38
N ARG A 45 9.40 3.98 -35.29
CA ARG A 45 9.48 4.90 -34.13
C ARG A 45 10.83 4.79 -33.44
N ILE A 46 11.44 5.94 -33.16
CA ILE A 46 12.66 6.02 -32.37
C ILE A 46 12.31 5.71 -30.91
N LEU A 47 13.00 4.70 -30.34
CA LEU A 47 12.86 4.31 -28.96
C LEU A 47 14.05 4.82 -28.16
N GLU A 48 13.79 5.51 -27.06
CA GLU A 48 14.82 5.96 -26.13
C GLU A 48 14.48 5.48 -24.72
N ARG A 49 15.53 5.36 -23.90
CA ARG A 49 15.38 4.97 -22.50
C ARG A 49 14.80 6.15 -21.72
N GLN A 50 13.51 6.07 -21.42
CA GLN A 50 12.76 7.09 -20.70
C GLN A 50 12.36 6.56 -19.31
N ALA A 51 12.30 7.46 -18.33
CA ALA A 51 11.77 7.15 -17.01
C ALA A 51 10.24 7.08 -17.10
N GLU A 52 9.65 5.97 -16.66
CA GLU A 52 8.21 5.74 -16.62
C GLU A 52 7.78 5.49 -15.18
N ASP A 53 6.86 6.31 -14.69
CA ASP A 53 6.33 6.20 -13.33
C ASP A 53 5.07 5.32 -13.33
N TRP A 54 5.00 4.42 -12.35
CA TRP A 54 3.89 3.49 -12.14
C TRP A 54 3.27 3.70 -10.76
N VAL A 55 1.96 3.53 -10.68
CA VAL A 55 1.19 3.54 -9.44
C VAL A 55 0.62 2.15 -9.17
N THR A 56 0.75 1.68 -7.93
CA THR A 56 0.04 0.51 -7.42
C THR A 56 -1.05 0.99 -6.47
N TYR A 57 -2.29 0.59 -6.72
CA TYR A 57 -3.44 1.01 -5.91
C TYR A 57 -4.50 -0.10 -5.82
N SER A 58 -5.40 0.00 -4.85
CA SER A 58 -6.52 -0.92 -4.62
C SER A 58 -7.81 -0.15 -4.40
N PRO A 59 -8.98 -0.65 -4.82
CA PRO A 59 -10.26 -0.10 -4.36
C PRO A 59 -10.34 -0.18 -2.82
N SER A 60 -10.82 0.89 -2.18
CA SER A 60 -10.84 0.99 -0.70
C SER A 60 -11.74 -0.04 -0.03
N HIS A 61 -12.74 -0.55 -0.74
CA HIS A 61 -13.68 -1.58 -0.26
C HIS A 61 -13.24 -3.01 -0.62
N SER A 62 -12.13 -3.19 -1.35
CA SER A 62 -11.62 -4.52 -1.73
C SER A 62 -10.65 -5.03 -0.66
N PRO A 63 -10.57 -6.36 -0.43
CA PRO A 63 -9.51 -6.95 0.37
C PRO A 63 -8.13 -6.51 -0.14
N MET A 64 -7.15 -6.34 0.77
CA MET A 64 -5.79 -5.84 0.48
C MET A 64 -4.99 -6.62 -0.59
N ASN A 65 -5.52 -7.76 -1.04
CA ASN A 65 -4.91 -8.61 -2.06
C ASN A 65 -5.25 -8.19 -3.50
N THR A 66 -6.29 -7.38 -3.72
CA THR A 66 -6.67 -6.91 -5.06
C THR A 66 -5.89 -5.65 -5.42
N LYS A 67 -4.68 -5.82 -5.95
CA LYS A 67 -3.79 -4.71 -6.30
C LYS A 67 -3.74 -4.51 -7.82
N THR A 68 -3.93 -3.28 -8.27
CA THR A 68 -3.76 -2.91 -9.68
C THR A 68 -2.51 -2.06 -9.83
N THR A 69 -1.66 -2.40 -10.80
CA THR A 69 -0.45 -1.64 -11.13
C THR A 69 -0.58 -1.06 -12.53
N GLU A 70 -0.60 0.26 -12.64
CA GLU A 70 -0.76 0.97 -13.91
C GLU A 70 0.24 2.12 -14.06
N ARG A 71 0.44 2.57 -15.31
CA ARG A 71 1.32 3.69 -15.64
C ARG A 71 0.67 5.01 -15.25
N VAL A 72 1.41 5.89 -14.59
CA VAL A 72 0.91 7.20 -14.15
C VAL A 72 0.46 8.05 -15.34
N ARG A 73 1.16 7.98 -16.48
CA ARG A 73 0.75 8.72 -17.69
C ARG A 73 -0.63 8.33 -18.25
N LEU A 74 -1.14 7.14 -17.90
CA LEU A 74 -2.48 6.70 -18.28
C LEU A 74 -3.54 7.09 -17.25
N MET A 75 -3.11 7.48 -16.04
CA MET A 75 -3.98 7.98 -14.98
C MET A 75 -4.33 9.44 -15.15
N LEU A 76 -3.47 10.21 -15.82
CA LEU A 76 -3.70 11.62 -16.09
C LEU A 76 -4.95 11.79 -16.96
N PRO A 77 -5.98 12.51 -16.49
CA PRO A 77 -7.18 12.75 -17.28
C PRO A 77 -6.83 13.64 -18.47
N ASP A 78 -6.87 13.07 -19.67
CA ASP A 78 -6.58 13.77 -20.93
C ASP A 78 -7.82 13.75 -21.82
N PRO A 79 -8.57 14.87 -21.93
CA PRO A 79 -9.77 14.97 -22.74
C PRO A 79 -9.56 14.56 -24.21
N SER A 80 -8.37 14.79 -24.77
CA SER A 80 -8.06 14.46 -26.16
C SER A 80 -7.99 12.96 -26.44
N LYS A 81 -7.83 12.14 -25.40
CA LYS A 81 -7.69 10.68 -25.49
C LYS A 81 -8.98 9.91 -25.13
N MET A 82 -10.05 10.62 -24.76
CA MET A 82 -11.26 9.98 -24.22
C MET A 82 -12.30 9.54 -25.28
N GLY A 83 -12.05 9.78 -26.57
CA GLY A 83 -12.91 9.31 -27.66
C GLY A 83 -14.33 9.87 -27.59
N GLU A 84 -15.32 9.09 -28.02
CA GLU A 84 -16.76 9.42 -27.90
C GLU A 84 -17.24 9.19 -26.44
N ASP A 85 -16.84 10.07 -25.53
CA ASP A 85 -17.35 10.11 -24.15
C ASP A 85 -18.67 10.90 -24.14
N GLN A 86 -19.77 10.24 -24.56
CA GLN A 86 -21.08 10.88 -24.81
C GLN A 86 -21.58 11.74 -23.64
N ASP A 87 -21.25 11.38 -22.39
CA ASP A 87 -21.72 12.06 -21.17
C ASP A 87 -20.57 12.55 -20.24
N GLY A 88 -19.31 12.43 -20.68
CA GLY A 88 -18.14 12.78 -19.88
C GLY A 88 -17.91 11.86 -18.67
N GLU A 89 -18.59 10.71 -18.60
CA GLU A 89 -18.54 9.80 -17.45
C GLU A 89 -17.16 9.18 -17.27
N LYS A 90 -16.51 8.80 -18.37
CA LYS A 90 -15.14 8.25 -18.31
C LYS A 90 -14.16 9.31 -17.83
N LEU A 91 -14.29 10.54 -18.33
CA LEU A 91 -13.45 11.65 -17.89
C LEU A 91 -13.68 11.96 -16.40
N LYS A 92 -14.93 12.01 -15.93
CA LYS A 92 -15.27 12.22 -14.51
C LYS A 92 -14.67 11.11 -13.63
N PHE A 93 -14.80 9.85 -14.03
CA PHE A 93 -14.25 8.71 -13.30
C PHE A 93 -12.72 8.78 -13.21
N MET A 94 -12.03 9.03 -14.34
CA MET A 94 -10.57 9.15 -14.38
C MET A 94 -10.08 10.35 -13.56
N THR A 95 -10.81 11.47 -13.60
CA THR A 95 -10.49 12.66 -12.81
C THR A 95 -10.64 12.38 -11.31
N ALA A 96 -11.73 11.76 -10.87
CA ALA A 96 -11.95 11.40 -9.48
C ALA A 96 -10.90 10.40 -8.94
N ARG A 97 -10.46 9.48 -9.81
CA ARG A 97 -9.35 8.56 -9.51
C ARG A 97 -8.01 9.29 -9.40
N TRP A 98 -7.72 10.20 -10.33
CA TRP A 98 -6.48 10.99 -10.30
C TRP A 98 -6.41 11.90 -9.08
N MET A 99 -7.49 12.58 -8.69
CA MET A 99 -7.55 13.46 -7.51
C MET A 99 -7.13 12.76 -6.20
N GLN A 100 -7.31 11.45 -6.09
CA GLN A 100 -6.86 10.67 -4.92
C GLN A 100 -5.41 10.21 -5.02
N ILE A 101 -4.89 10.06 -6.24
CA ILE A 101 -3.52 9.58 -6.51
C ILE A 101 -2.53 10.74 -6.55
N GLU A 102 -2.94 11.89 -7.09
CA GLU A 102 -2.12 13.08 -7.34
C GLU A 102 -1.34 13.56 -6.11
N PRO A 103 -1.94 13.73 -4.92
CA PRO A 103 -1.19 14.21 -3.75
C PRO A 103 -0.07 13.24 -3.34
N ALA A 104 -0.33 11.94 -3.46
CA ALA A 104 0.66 10.90 -3.16
C ALA A 104 1.74 10.84 -4.25
N TYR A 105 1.38 11.09 -5.50
CA TYR A 105 2.34 11.19 -6.61
C TYR A 105 3.23 12.43 -6.49
N ASP A 106 2.70 13.56 -6.04
CA ASP A 106 3.51 14.76 -5.79
C ASP A 106 4.50 14.54 -4.63
N ALA A 107 4.07 13.89 -3.56
CA ALA A 107 4.94 13.48 -2.46
C ALA A 107 6.04 12.51 -2.95
N PHE A 108 5.66 11.56 -3.82
CA PHE A 108 6.57 10.67 -4.53
C PHE A 108 7.65 11.42 -5.32
N LYS A 109 7.26 12.38 -6.16
CA LYS A 109 8.21 13.16 -6.96
C LYS A 109 9.10 14.07 -6.11
N LYS A 110 8.62 14.51 -4.95
CA LYS A 110 9.40 15.28 -3.95
C LYS A 110 10.29 14.40 -3.06
N GLY A 111 10.22 13.07 -3.19
CA GLY A 111 10.99 12.13 -2.37
C GLY A 111 10.52 12.04 -0.91
N GLN A 112 9.32 12.56 -0.60
CA GLN A 112 8.70 12.59 0.73
C GLN A 112 7.61 11.51 0.90
N ASP A 113 7.60 10.49 0.05
CA ASP A 113 6.60 9.43 0.10
C ASP A 113 6.73 8.62 1.39
N ILE A 114 5.64 8.50 2.14
CA ILE A 114 5.57 7.61 3.30
C ILE A 114 5.18 6.24 2.74
N PRO A 115 6.05 5.22 2.83
CA PRO A 115 5.73 3.91 2.28
C PRO A 115 4.43 3.37 2.91
N VAL A 116 3.45 3.07 2.06
CA VAL A 116 2.09 2.73 2.51
C VAL A 116 2.03 1.33 3.12
N ASN A 117 2.93 0.43 2.75
CA ASN A 117 2.99 -0.92 3.30
C ASN A 117 4.44 -1.28 3.64
N GLY A 118 4.70 -1.55 4.92
CA GLY A 118 5.99 -2.00 5.42
C GLY A 118 6.69 -0.96 6.29
N MET A 119 7.86 -1.32 6.82
CA MET A 119 8.67 -0.42 7.63
C MET A 119 9.43 0.55 6.73
N ALA A 120 9.27 1.86 6.94
CA ALA A 120 10.03 2.87 6.22
C ALA A 120 11.54 2.71 6.49
N LEU A 121 12.37 2.83 5.45
CA LEU A 121 13.83 2.77 5.62
C LEU A 121 14.36 3.83 6.58
N ALA A 122 13.71 5.00 6.66
CA ALA A 122 14.06 6.05 7.61
C ALA A 122 13.84 5.66 9.09
N ALA A 123 12.95 4.71 9.36
CA ALA A 123 12.66 4.21 10.71
C ALA A 123 13.48 2.97 11.08
N TRP A 124 14.21 2.37 10.12
CA TRP A 124 15.01 1.19 10.35
C TRP A 124 16.42 1.57 10.85
N PRO A 125 16.83 1.18 12.07
CA PRO A 125 18.15 1.54 12.61
C PRO A 125 19.33 0.87 11.89
N GLY A 126 19.08 -0.08 10.99
CA GLY A 126 20.13 -0.79 10.24
C GLY A 126 20.74 0.00 9.08
N VAL A 127 20.23 1.21 8.78
CA VAL A 127 20.62 2.00 7.61
C VAL A 127 20.81 3.46 8.01
N SER A 128 21.88 4.09 7.52
CA SER A 128 22.07 5.53 7.73
C SER A 128 21.11 6.36 6.87
N PRO A 129 20.82 7.62 7.22
CA PRO A 129 19.98 8.49 6.39
C PRO A 129 20.47 8.62 4.94
N GLU A 130 21.80 8.64 4.73
CA GLU A 130 22.42 8.73 3.42
C GLU A 130 22.24 7.43 2.63
N GLN A 131 22.37 6.28 3.28
CA GLN A 131 22.12 4.97 2.65
C GLN A 131 20.63 4.81 2.31
N ALA A 132 19.73 5.28 3.18
CA ALA A 132 18.30 5.28 2.94
C ALA A 132 17.91 6.18 1.75
N GLU A 133 18.63 7.29 1.54
CA GLU A 133 18.48 8.14 0.35
C GLU A 133 18.90 7.40 -0.93
N VAL A 134 20.06 6.75 -0.94
CA VAL A 134 20.53 6.00 -2.12
C VAL A 134 19.59 4.84 -2.46
N LEU A 135 19.07 4.13 -1.45
CA LEU A 135 18.05 3.10 -1.65
C LEU A 135 16.77 3.72 -2.25
N ARG A 136 16.33 4.88 -1.75
CA ARG A 136 15.15 5.57 -2.27
C ARG A 136 15.31 6.00 -3.73
N GLN A 137 16.50 6.48 -4.10
CA GLN A 137 16.86 6.80 -5.49
C GLN A 137 16.85 5.56 -6.39
N ALA A 138 17.20 4.39 -5.84
CA ALA A 138 17.08 3.11 -6.52
C ALA A 138 15.64 2.54 -6.55
N GLY A 139 14.67 3.27 -6.00
CA GLY A 139 13.26 2.86 -5.95
C GLY A 139 12.91 1.91 -4.80
N ILE A 140 13.81 1.77 -3.82
CA ILE A 140 13.65 0.90 -2.64
C ILE A 140 13.33 1.76 -1.43
N ARG A 141 12.23 1.48 -0.74
CA ARG A 141 11.61 2.40 0.22
C ARG A 141 11.29 1.74 1.55
N THR A 142 11.19 0.42 1.55
CA THR A 142 10.85 -0.36 2.74
C THR A 142 11.91 -1.40 3.07
N VAL A 143 11.95 -1.82 4.33
CA VAL A 143 12.85 -2.89 4.78
C VAL A 143 12.51 -4.21 4.09
N GLU A 144 11.23 -4.46 3.84
CA GLU A 144 10.72 -5.62 3.11
C GLU A 144 11.23 -5.65 1.66
N GLU A 145 11.23 -4.51 0.98
CA GLU A 145 11.80 -4.41 -0.37
C GLU A 145 13.31 -4.68 -0.36
N VAL A 146 14.06 -4.20 0.64
CA VAL A 146 15.49 -4.52 0.80
C VAL A 146 15.72 -6.02 0.97
N ARG A 147 14.89 -6.71 1.77
CA ARG A 147 14.95 -8.17 1.95
C ARG A 147 14.73 -8.92 0.64
N ASP A 148 13.80 -8.43 -0.19
CA ASP A 148 13.36 -9.10 -1.41
C ASP A 148 14.20 -8.74 -2.66
N LEU A 149 15.23 -7.91 -2.50
CA LEU A 149 16.16 -7.56 -3.58
C LEU A 149 16.85 -8.79 -4.18
N GLN A 150 16.83 -8.84 -5.52
CA GLN A 150 17.56 -9.82 -6.31
C GLN A 150 19.00 -9.35 -6.57
N GLU A 151 19.90 -10.29 -6.85
CA GLU A 151 21.33 -10.01 -7.05
C GLU A 151 21.59 -8.95 -8.13
N GLY A 152 20.95 -9.07 -9.30
CA GLY A 152 21.10 -8.09 -10.38
C GLY A 152 20.47 -6.72 -10.10
N GLN A 153 19.64 -6.59 -9.07
CA GLN A 153 19.17 -5.29 -8.58
C GLN A 153 20.16 -4.69 -7.58
N MET A 154 20.75 -5.51 -6.71
CA MET A 154 21.77 -5.06 -5.75
C MET A 154 23.01 -4.47 -6.44
N GLU A 155 23.45 -5.03 -7.57
CA GLU A 155 24.56 -4.47 -8.35
C GLU A 155 24.28 -3.06 -8.92
N LYS A 156 23.01 -2.73 -9.12
CA LYS A 156 22.60 -1.40 -9.63
C LYS A 156 22.54 -0.36 -8.52
N VAL A 157 22.33 -0.80 -7.28
CA VAL A 157 22.38 0.06 -6.10
C VAL A 157 23.85 0.30 -5.79
N ARG A 158 24.33 1.54 -5.98
CA ARG A 158 25.74 1.91 -5.74
C ARG A 158 26.06 2.05 -4.25
N LEU A 159 25.68 1.05 -3.45
CA LEU A 159 25.96 0.97 -2.02
C LEU A 159 26.92 -0.20 -1.73
N PRO A 160 27.92 0.02 -0.85
CA PRO A 160 28.73 -1.08 -0.36
C PRO A 160 27.89 -2.03 0.51
N ASN A 161 28.26 -3.31 0.53
CA ASN A 161 27.71 -4.32 1.45
C ASN A 161 26.19 -4.60 1.33
N MET A 162 25.59 -4.39 0.16
CA MET A 162 24.16 -4.65 -0.07
C MET A 162 23.69 -6.05 0.32
N ARG A 163 24.54 -7.08 0.13
CA ARG A 163 24.23 -8.47 0.52
C ARG A 163 24.05 -8.63 2.03
N GLU A 164 24.92 -7.99 2.81
CA GLU A 164 24.83 -8.03 4.27
C GLU A 164 23.62 -7.22 4.75
N MET A 165 23.37 -6.07 4.14
CA MET A 165 22.18 -5.25 4.42
C MET A 165 20.88 -6.02 4.18
N ARG A 166 20.79 -6.79 3.08
CA ARG A 166 19.66 -7.69 2.82
C ARG A 166 19.48 -8.74 3.92
N LYS A 167 20.58 -9.34 4.40
CA LYS A 167 20.55 -10.32 5.49
C LYS A 167 20.10 -9.69 6.80
N GLN A 168 20.56 -8.48 7.10
CA GLN A 168 20.14 -7.70 8.27
C GLN A 168 18.66 -7.31 8.19
N ALA A 169 18.17 -6.91 7.02
CA ALA A 169 16.75 -6.63 6.79
C ALA A 169 15.88 -7.87 7.06
N LYS A 170 16.31 -9.04 6.58
CA LYS A 170 15.65 -10.32 6.86
C LYS A 170 15.59 -10.63 8.36
N LEU A 171 16.73 -10.57 9.04
CA LEU A 171 16.84 -10.85 10.47
C LEU A 171 16.00 -9.88 11.30
N PHE A 172 16.01 -8.59 10.94
CA PHE A 172 15.24 -7.56 11.63
C PHE A 172 13.73 -7.83 11.52
N LEU A 173 13.24 -8.17 10.33
CA LEU A 173 11.82 -8.49 10.12
C LEU A 173 11.43 -9.77 10.88
N GLU A 174 12.26 -10.81 10.85
CA GLU A 174 12.05 -12.05 11.62
C GLU A 174 11.96 -11.78 13.13
N ASN A 175 12.86 -10.96 13.67
CA ASN A 175 12.85 -10.59 15.10
C ASN A 175 11.66 -9.68 15.46
N THR A 176 11.28 -8.77 14.57
CA THR A 176 10.15 -7.86 14.79
C THR A 176 8.82 -8.62 14.75
N ASP A 177 8.69 -9.59 13.84
CA ASP A 177 7.50 -10.45 13.78
C ASP A 177 7.41 -11.36 15.00
N ALA A 178 8.53 -11.90 15.49
CA ALA A 178 8.57 -12.66 16.74
C ALA A 178 8.16 -11.80 17.95
N ALA A 179 8.65 -10.55 18.04
CA ALA A 179 8.26 -9.62 19.09
C ALA A 179 6.77 -9.26 19.03
N LYS A 180 6.25 -8.96 17.84
CA LYS A 180 4.81 -8.68 17.63
C LYS A 180 3.93 -9.90 17.91
N ALA A 181 4.40 -11.10 17.62
CA ALA A 181 3.68 -12.34 17.93
C ALA A 181 3.57 -12.54 19.44
N SER A 182 4.67 -12.37 20.17
CA SER A 182 4.71 -12.47 21.63
C SER A 182 3.81 -11.41 22.30
N GLU A 183 3.81 -10.18 21.79
CA GLU A 183 2.97 -9.10 22.32
C GLU A 183 1.46 -9.35 22.06
N ARG A 184 1.11 -9.91 20.89
CA ARG A 184 -0.28 -10.33 20.61
C ARG A 184 -0.73 -11.50 21.47
N GLU A 185 0.17 -12.42 21.78
CA GLU A 185 -0.12 -13.57 22.64
C GLU A 185 -0.37 -13.10 24.08
N ALA A 186 0.50 -12.25 24.62
CA ALA A 186 0.31 -11.63 25.93
C ALA A 186 -0.99 -10.81 26.03
N GLN A 187 -1.37 -10.09 24.97
CA GLN A 187 -2.66 -9.37 24.93
C GLN A 187 -3.86 -10.31 24.88
N LYS A 188 -3.77 -11.42 24.13
CA LYS A 188 -4.85 -12.43 24.10
C LYS A 188 -5.01 -13.09 25.46
N ASP A 189 -3.91 -13.43 26.12
CA ASP A 189 -3.93 -14.04 27.45
C ASP A 189 -4.57 -13.09 28.48
N ALA A 190 -4.21 -11.80 28.44
CA ALA A 190 -4.83 -10.79 29.31
C ALA A 190 -6.34 -10.65 29.06
N ILE A 191 -6.80 -10.74 27.79
CA ILE A 191 -8.22 -10.69 27.45
C ILE A 191 -8.94 -11.97 27.91
N ILE A 192 -8.30 -13.14 27.78
CA ILE A 192 -8.86 -14.42 28.24
C ILE A 192 -9.04 -14.39 29.76
N GLU A 193 -8.04 -13.90 30.51
CA GLU A 193 -8.11 -13.73 31.97
C GLU A 193 -9.30 -12.82 32.34
N GLN A 194 -9.41 -11.66 31.68
CA GLN A 194 -10.46 -10.69 31.95
C GLN A 194 -11.87 -11.20 31.56
N MET A 195 -11.97 -12.02 30.51
CA MET A 195 -13.21 -12.69 30.14
C MET A 195 -13.57 -13.81 31.12
N ALA A 196 -12.58 -14.58 31.59
CA ALA A 196 -12.79 -15.64 32.58
C ALA A 196 -13.27 -15.06 33.92
N GLU A 197 -12.67 -13.95 34.38
CA GLU A 197 -13.13 -13.23 35.58
C GLU A 197 -14.58 -12.74 35.42
N ARG A 198 -14.93 -12.20 34.25
CA ARG A 198 -16.29 -11.72 33.97
C ARG A 198 -17.31 -12.85 33.91
N LEU A 199 -16.94 -14.00 33.36
CA LEU A 199 -17.78 -15.20 33.33
C LEU A 199 -18.00 -15.73 34.75
N ALA A 200 -16.94 -15.85 35.56
CA ALA A 200 -17.05 -16.28 36.95
C ALA A 200 -17.94 -15.34 37.78
N ALA A 201 -17.81 -14.02 37.58
CA ALA A 201 -18.68 -13.04 38.24
C ALA A 201 -20.15 -13.12 37.78
N MET A 202 -20.41 -13.40 36.49
CA MET A 202 -21.77 -13.61 35.99
C MET A 202 -22.36 -14.93 36.49
N GLU A 203 -21.58 -16.01 36.54
CA GLU A 203 -22.00 -17.31 37.09
C GLU A 203 -22.36 -17.18 38.57
N ALA A 204 -21.55 -16.48 39.38
CA ALA A 204 -21.85 -16.23 40.79
C ALA A 204 -23.17 -15.46 40.99
N LEU A 205 -23.44 -14.44 40.15
CA LEU A 205 -24.69 -13.69 40.18
C LEU A 205 -25.91 -14.55 39.76
N LEU A 206 -25.71 -15.49 38.83
CA LEU A 206 -26.75 -16.42 38.42
C LEU A 206 -27.04 -17.47 39.50
N GLU A 207 -26.02 -17.96 40.20
CA GLU A 207 -26.19 -18.84 41.37
C GLU A 207 -26.91 -18.14 42.52
N GLU A 208 -26.57 -16.88 42.80
CA GLU A 208 -27.27 -16.09 43.83
C GLU A 208 -28.74 -15.86 43.48
N ARG A 209 -29.08 -15.72 42.19
CA ARG A 209 -30.47 -15.57 41.73
C ARG A 209 -31.25 -16.88 41.58
N THR A 210 -30.58 -18.01 41.45
CA THR A 210 -31.22 -19.33 41.30
C THR A 210 -31.29 -20.11 42.61
N GLN A 211 -30.70 -19.63 43.71
CA GLN A 211 -30.96 -20.19 45.03
C GLN A 211 -32.43 -19.98 45.46
N PRO A 212 -33.20 -21.06 45.70
CA PRO A 212 -34.59 -20.93 46.11
C PRO A 212 -34.68 -20.40 47.54
N ALA A 213 -35.54 -19.40 47.75
CA ALA A 213 -35.86 -18.81 49.05
C ALA A 213 -36.36 -19.89 50.04
N LYS A 214 -35.43 -20.47 50.80
CA LYS A 214 -35.74 -21.46 51.83
C LYS A 214 -36.01 -20.74 53.15
N GLY A 215 -37.30 -20.60 53.48
CA GLY A 215 -37.75 -20.45 54.87
C GLY A 215 -38.54 -19.19 55.19
N LYS A 216 -39.83 -19.16 54.83
CA LYS A 216 -40.87 -18.42 55.58
C LYS A 216 -42.29 -18.89 55.20
N SER A 217 -42.62 -20.15 55.50
CA SER A 217 -44.02 -20.60 55.53
C SER A 217 -44.19 -21.85 56.41
N ALA A 218 -43.97 -21.68 57.72
CA ALA A 218 -44.40 -22.66 58.72
C ALA A 218 -44.62 -21.95 60.06
N ALA A 219 -45.60 -21.04 60.10
CA ALA A 219 -46.14 -20.48 61.35
C ALA A 219 -47.49 -19.81 61.08
N ARG A 220 -48.49 -20.56 60.60
CA ARG A 220 -49.90 -20.18 60.71
C ARG A 220 -50.74 -21.45 60.62
N ASP A 221 -50.78 -22.19 61.72
CA ASP A 221 -51.87 -23.12 62.09
C ASP A 221 -51.57 -23.63 63.51
N ALA A 222 -51.92 -22.79 64.49
CA ALA A 222 -52.10 -23.16 65.90
C ALA A 222 -52.81 -22.00 66.63
N ALA A 223 -54.13 -21.94 66.48
CA ALA A 223 -55.08 -21.35 67.44
C ALA A 223 -56.51 -21.70 66.99
#